data_AF-A0AAD7H6N6-F1
#
_entry.id   AF-A0AAD7H6N6-F1
#
_cell.length_a   1.000
_cell.length_b   1.000
_cell.length_c   1.000
_cell.angle_alpha   90.00
_cell.angle_beta   90.00
_cell.angle_gamma   90.00
#
_symmetry.space_group_name_H-M   'P 1'
#
loop_
_entity.id
_entity.type
_entity.pdbx_description
1 polymer ?
#
loop_
_entity_poly.entity_id
_entity_poly.type
_entity_poly.pdbx_seq_one_letter_code
_entity_poly.pdbx_strand_id
1 'polypeptide(L)'
;MEEEVQRNVLLAEPRVLDFLDGTMSPSISTTGDLNPEGTEERSIGLEIPQSGRPSFKFLPISPETFQRYSRNRIINKCATEFTVPPLSRSFSIDPPSQWCNHRHLEGDCYFVYKDKRIFTDGYLFDAASLAQITSVVDQLLAEPECQFLFRTDSGDSIDIVLDLMREDPENDECGYYFVDHSERVIFWLDVFNMSTLPIWNLVPSIKSLSHVKLGLEVEYWSHCGLFPACMTLSSTLVHELQNTIIFGVGDSMTSTTTTIFYPLEHLLRMLSLTKEMLDDLPGGSASRKNMNHGSIVILARFMKEFSCERFYHFHGEKTAHLNNEDSVYGDIPNRLYLIRLISPLLFNVPLHYLRAFEVVDMDQLISYSSWHKLITALCSEWYDLVIYGTLILNTNVGFLSIPASGNSTVGQIASYVSICLGLGSIILGIMFLRKYRLDSPEVPDVTPAWSFFQNHGGSIYGLEVLSIVHSLPYALMIWGMINFILALLLTVFQINSIEMRGVILATVLTVSFAICGFVLTEKRWNQCLSRFWMKPKFISTVLNYDQQKRSSPGAV
;
A
#
# COMPACT_ATOMS: atom_id res chain seq x y z
N MET A 1 -29.89 -36.15 12.50
CA MET A 1 -28.85 -36.14 11.46
C MET A 1 -28.73 -34.78 10.74
N GLU A 2 -29.69 -33.86 10.86
CA GLU A 2 -29.52 -32.46 10.43
C GLU A 2 -29.10 -31.49 11.56
N GLU A 3 -29.37 -31.80 12.84
CA GLU A 3 -28.93 -30.95 13.97
C GLU A 3 -27.46 -31.14 14.40
N GLU A 4 -26.79 -32.20 13.91
CA GLU A 4 -25.38 -32.49 14.25
C GLU A 4 -24.42 -31.91 13.20
N VAL A 5 -24.94 -31.47 12.05
CA VAL A 5 -24.18 -30.79 10.98
C VAL A 5 -24.11 -29.27 11.23
N GLN A 6 -25.11 -28.67 11.89
CA GLN A 6 -25.05 -27.24 12.27
C GLN A 6 -24.09 -26.94 13.43
N ARG A 7 -23.72 -27.95 14.24
CA ARG A 7 -22.80 -27.75 15.38
C ARG A 7 -21.31 -27.76 14.98
N ASN A 8 -20.97 -28.28 13.80
CA ASN A 8 -19.58 -28.41 13.32
C ASN A 8 -19.12 -27.31 12.34
N VAL A 9 -19.97 -26.33 12.03
CA VAL A 9 -19.62 -25.19 11.15
C VAL A 9 -19.19 -23.94 11.96
N LEU A 10 -19.27 -23.98 13.29
CA LEU A 10 -18.93 -22.86 14.20
C LEU A 10 -17.49 -22.90 14.78
N LEU A 11 -16.56 -23.69 14.21
CA LEU A 11 -15.19 -23.84 14.74
C LEU A 11 -14.07 -23.53 13.72
N ALA A 12 -14.32 -22.64 12.76
CA ALA A 12 -13.28 -22.18 11.84
C ALA A 12 -13.26 -20.64 11.74
N GLU A 13 -12.93 -19.98 12.85
CA GLU A 13 -12.40 -18.62 12.83
C GLU A 13 -10.90 -18.65 13.18
N PRO A 14 -10.04 -17.94 12.43
CA PRO A 14 -8.64 -17.81 12.80
C PRO A 14 -8.53 -16.85 14.00
N ARG A 15 -8.28 -17.41 15.18
CA ARG A 15 -7.80 -16.66 16.34
C ARG A 15 -6.48 -15.99 15.98
N VAL A 16 -6.48 -14.66 15.88
CA VAL A 16 -5.26 -13.85 15.93
C VAL A 16 -4.69 -14.01 17.34
N LEU A 17 -3.48 -14.56 17.42
CA LEU A 17 -2.74 -14.79 18.64
C LEU A 17 -2.24 -13.45 19.19
N ASP A 18 -2.69 -13.12 20.39
CA ASP A 18 -2.03 -12.17 21.29
C ASP A 18 -0.60 -12.65 21.57
N PHE A 19 0.38 -11.80 21.31
CA PHE A 19 1.79 -12.02 21.64
C PHE A 19 2.41 -10.75 22.22
N LEU A 20 2.00 -10.37 23.43
CA LEU A 20 2.80 -9.54 24.33
C LEU A 20 2.46 -9.91 25.77
N ASP A 21 3.03 -11.01 26.28
CA ASP A 21 3.51 -11.00 27.66
C ASP A 21 4.55 -12.09 27.92
N GLY A 22 5.72 -11.66 28.37
CA GLY A 22 6.89 -12.51 28.53
C GLY A 22 8.01 -11.80 29.27
N THR A 23 7.68 -11.01 30.29
CA THR A 23 8.68 -10.52 31.25
C THR A 23 8.71 -11.46 32.46
N MET A 24 9.66 -12.39 32.43
CA MET A 24 10.05 -13.17 33.61
C MET A 24 10.65 -12.23 34.66
N SER A 25 9.96 -12.09 35.79
CA SER A 25 10.55 -11.64 37.05
C SER A 25 11.17 -12.82 37.79
N PRO A 26 12.40 -12.74 38.30
CA PRO A 26 12.85 -13.58 39.38
C PRO A 26 12.81 -12.81 40.72
N SER A 27 12.12 -13.44 41.65
CA SER A 27 12.03 -13.19 43.08
C SER A 27 13.37 -12.92 43.78
N ILE A 28 13.41 -11.88 44.63
CA ILE A 28 14.46 -11.65 45.61
C ILE A 28 14.08 -12.32 46.94
N SER A 29 14.98 -13.16 47.44
CA SER A 29 14.94 -13.86 48.72
C SER A 29 15.32 -12.96 49.90
N THR A 30 14.63 -13.15 51.03
CA THR A 30 14.86 -12.56 52.34
C THR A 30 16.02 -13.19 53.12
N THR A 31 16.93 -12.35 53.63
CA THR A 31 17.77 -12.46 54.86
C THR A 31 18.43 -11.07 55.02
N GLY A 32 18.27 -10.25 56.06
CA GLY A 32 18.43 -10.50 57.49
C GLY A 32 19.77 -9.89 57.92
N ASP A 33 19.80 -8.64 58.46
CA ASP A 33 20.62 -8.22 59.62
C ASP A 33 20.66 -6.68 59.87
N LEU A 34 20.23 -6.31 61.09
CA LEU A 34 20.79 -5.37 62.07
C LEU A 34 20.99 -3.84 61.78
N ASN A 35 20.08 -3.06 62.39
CA ASN A 35 20.08 -1.70 63.01
C ASN A 35 21.43 -1.03 63.43
N PRO A 36 21.48 0.26 63.91
CA PRO A 36 20.39 1.22 64.20
C PRO A 36 20.65 2.75 63.93
N GLU A 37 19.63 3.56 64.26
CA GLU A 37 19.64 4.93 64.83
C GLU A 37 19.64 6.18 63.93
N GLY A 38 18.63 7.03 64.17
CA GLY A 38 18.46 8.36 63.57
C GLY A 38 17.04 8.93 63.75
N THR A 39 16.78 9.48 64.94
CA THR A 39 15.56 10.16 65.41
C THR A 39 15.22 11.41 64.59
N GLU A 40 13.94 11.69 64.27
CA GLU A 40 13.19 12.90 64.69
C GLU A 40 11.84 13.12 63.95
N GLU A 41 10.81 13.25 64.79
CA GLU A 41 9.58 14.07 64.70
C GLU A 41 8.69 14.08 63.43
N ARG A 42 7.57 13.35 63.55
CA ARG A 42 6.32 13.56 62.78
C ARG A 42 5.54 14.74 63.37
N SER A 43 5.51 15.87 62.68
CA SER A 43 4.45 16.86 62.80
C SER A 43 3.27 16.46 61.91
N ILE A 44 2.14 16.07 62.52
CA ILE A 44 0.88 15.80 61.82
C ILE A 44 0.26 17.15 61.44
N GLY A 45 0.57 17.63 60.23
CA GLY A 45 -0.19 18.69 59.57
C GLY A 45 -1.40 18.07 58.88
N LEU A 46 -2.59 18.37 59.41
CA LEU A 46 -3.86 18.01 58.79
C LEU A 46 -4.09 18.92 57.58
N GLU A 47 -3.59 18.55 56.40
CA GLU A 47 -3.93 19.23 55.16
C GLU A 47 -5.33 18.77 54.71
N ILE A 48 -6.26 19.72 54.73
CA ILE A 48 -7.57 19.63 54.12
C ILE A 48 -7.35 19.49 52.60
N PRO A 49 -7.90 18.48 51.90
CA PRO A 49 -7.75 18.41 50.45
C PRO A 49 -8.49 19.59 49.83
N GLN A 50 -7.75 20.52 49.24
CA GLN A 50 -8.31 21.43 48.26
C GLN A 50 -8.81 20.56 47.10
N SER A 51 -10.10 20.67 46.78
CA SER A 51 -10.69 20.05 45.60
C SER A 51 -10.08 20.66 44.34
N GLY A 52 -8.91 20.16 43.93
CA GLY A 52 -8.30 20.50 42.65
C GLY A 52 -9.14 19.92 41.53
N ARG A 53 -9.42 20.74 40.51
CA ARG A 53 -9.89 20.22 39.22
C ARG A 53 -8.85 19.17 38.73
N PRO A 54 -9.26 18.03 38.18
CA PRO A 54 -8.32 17.06 37.62
C PRO A 54 -7.47 17.76 36.55
N SER A 55 -6.14 17.68 36.68
CA SER A 55 -5.19 18.18 35.69
C SER A 55 -5.06 17.13 34.60
N PHE A 56 -5.53 17.44 33.39
CA PHE A 56 -5.39 16.51 32.27
C PHE A 56 -3.95 16.49 31.78
N LYS A 57 -3.49 15.32 31.37
CA LYS A 57 -2.22 15.15 30.68
C LYS A 57 -2.47 15.25 29.18
N PHE A 58 -1.88 16.25 28.55
CA PHE A 58 -1.93 16.43 27.12
C PHE A 58 -0.93 15.48 26.43
N LEU A 59 -1.41 14.69 25.48
CA LEU A 59 -0.59 13.77 24.70
C LEU A 59 -0.54 14.26 23.25
N PRO A 60 0.64 14.60 22.69
CA PRO A 60 0.72 14.98 21.30
C PRO A 60 0.45 13.76 20.40
N ILE A 61 -0.53 13.87 19.50
CA ILE A 61 -0.95 12.80 18.57
C ILE A 61 -0.98 13.30 17.14
N SER A 62 -1.10 12.41 16.16
CA SER A 62 -1.36 12.78 14.77
C SER A 62 -2.77 12.41 14.30
N PRO A 63 -3.30 13.10 13.27
CA PRO A 63 -4.52 12.70 12.54
C PRO A 63 -4.56 11.22 12.14
N GLU A 64 -3.44 10.62 11.74
CA GLU A 64 -3.40 9.20 11.37
C GLU A 64 -3.49 8.25 12.57
N THR A 65 -2.97 8.66 13.74
CA THR A 65 -3.13 7.90 15.01
C THR A 65 -4.49 8.08 15.68
N PHE A 66 -5.33 8.93 15.10
CA PHE A 66 -6.65 9.27 15.63
C PHE A 66 -7.56 8.04 15.60
N GLN A 67 -8.15 7.67 16.74
CA GLN A 67 -8.76 6.34 16.91
C GLN A 67 -10.14 6.18 16.23
N ARG A 68 -10.53 7.07 15.30
CA ARG A 68 -11.86 7.07 14.66
C ARG A 68 -12.29 5.68 14.14
N TYR A 69 -11.40 5.01 13.42
CA TYR A 69 -11.70 3.69 12.80
C TYR A 69 -11.45 2.50 13.72
N SER A 70 -10.78 2.70 14.85
CA SER A 70 -10.38 1.65 15.80
C SER A 70 -11.30 1.58 17.03
N ARG A 71 -12.19 2.58 17.21
CA ARG A 71 -13.17 2.62 18.30
C ARG A 71 -14.23 1.54 18.13
N ASN A 72 -14.07 0.44 18.86
CA ASN A 72 -15.05 -0.64 18.93
C ASN A 72 -16.27 -0.24 19.78
N ARG A 73 -17.16 0.57 19.21
CA ARG A 73 -18.45 0.93 19.83
C ARG A 73 -19.43 -0.24 19.70
N ILE A 74 -19.63 -0.99 20.78
CA ILE A 74 -20.57 -2.12 20.82
C ILE A 74 -21.92 -1.63 21.36
N ILE A 75 -22.98 -1.83 20.56
CA ILE A 75 -24.37 -1.63 21.00
C ILE A 75 -24.99 -3.01 21.22
N ASN A 76 -25.58 -3.21 22.40
CA ASN A 76 -26.29 -4.45 22.70
C ASN A 76 -27.53 -4.60 21.82
N LYS A 77 -27.73 -5.79 21.24
CA LYS A 77 -28.91 -6.09 20.42
C LYS A 77 -30.14 -6.24 21.32
N CYS A 78 -31.07 -5.30 21.21
CA CYS A 78 -32.37 -5.30 21.88
C CYS A 78 -33.48 -5.03 20.87
N ALA A 79 -34.72 -5.45 21.17
CA ALA A 79 -35.87 -5.09 20.35
C ALA A 79 -36.08 -3.56 20.38
N THR A 80 -36.14 -2.94 19.20
CA THR A 80 -36.34 -1.49 19.09
C THR A 80 -37.81 -1.16 19.26
N GLU A 81 -38.20 -0.67 20.43
CA GLU A 81 -39.51 -0.06 20.66
C GLU A 81 -39.37 1.47 20.57
N PHE A 82 -39.84 2.06 19.46
CA PHE A 82 -39.80 3.50 19.25
C PHE A 82 -41.05 3.99 18.53
N THR A 83 -41.69 5.03 19.08
CA THR A 83 -42.88 5.66 18.51
C THR A 83 -42.55 7.08 18.09
N VAL A 84 -42.63 7.37 16.79
CA VAL A 84 -42.49 8.74 16.26
C VAL A 84 -43.78 9.52 16.56
N PRO A 85 -43.72 10.65 17.30
CA PRO A 85 -44.91 11.45 17.56
C PRO A 85 -45.51 12.01 16.26
N PRO A 86 -46.86 12.12 16.13
CA PRO A 86 -47.50 12.73 14.97
C PRO A 86 -46.98 14.16 14.73
N LEU A 87 -46.84 14.54 13.45
CA LEU A 87 -46.36 15.86 13.01
C LEU A 87 -44.90 16.20 13.40
N SER A 88 -44.12 15.22 13.86
CA SER A 88 -42.67 15.40 14.05
C SER A 88 -41.99 15.63 12.71
N ARG A 89 -41.44 16.84 12.51
CA ARG A 89 -40.73 17.25 11.29
C ARG A 89 -39.23 17.47 11.49
N SER A 90 -38.78 17.52 12.73
CA SER A 90 -37.36 17.62 13.09
C SER A 90 -37.01 16.52 14.08
N PHE A 91 -35.86 15.90 13.86
CA PHE A 91 -35.25 14.88 14.73
C PHE A 91 -33.82 15.29 15.10
N SER A 92 -33.51 16.58 14.95
CA SER A 92 -32.23 17.15 15.37
C SER A 92 -32.16 17.12 16.90
N ILE A 93 -31.06 16.60 17.42
CA ILE A 93 -30.71 16.77 18.83
C ILE A 93 -29.90 18.06 18.90
N ASP A 94 -30.31 18.96 19.78
CA ASP A 94 -29.58 20.20 19.98
C ASP A 94 -28.22 19.89 20.64
N PRO A 95 -27.09 20.29 20.03
CA PRO A 95 -25.79 20.09 20.63
C PRO A 95 -25.65 20.95 21.90
N PRO A 96 -24.66 20.64 22.76
CA PRO A 96 -24.30 21.50 23.88
C PRO A 96 -24.15 22.97 23.45
N SER A 97 -24.52 23.91 24.30
CA SER A 97 -24.72 25.33 23.91
C SER A 97 -23.51 25.99 23.25
N GLN A 98 -22.29 25.55 23.57
CA GLN A 98 -21.03 26.05 23.01
C GLN A 98 -20.51 25.25 21.81
N TRP A 99 -21.23 24.23 21.35
CA TRP A 99 -20.77 23.30 20.33
C TRP A 99 -21.75 23.20 19.17
N CYS A 100 -21.22 22.97 17.97
CA CYS A 100 -21.96 22.59 16.79
C CYS A 100 -21.63 21.13 16.48
N ASN A 101 -22.65 20.28 16.32
CA ASN A 101 -22.43 18.91 15.88
C ASN A 101 -22.50 18.84 14.35
N HIS A 102 -21.58 18.08 13.77
CA HIS A 102 -21.51 17.79 12.36
C HIS A 102 -21.53 16.28 12.17
N ARG A 103 -22.13 15.86 11.04
CA ARG A 103 -22.13 14.47 10.62
C ARG A 103 -21.11 14.30 9.52
N HIS A 104 -20.10 13.49 9.77
CA HIS A 104 -19.15 13.08 8.75
C HIS A 104 -19.85 12.21 7.70
N LEU A 105 -19.36 12.21 6.46
CA LEU A 105 -19.98 11.45 5.37
C LEU A 105 -19.85 9.94 5.53
N GLU A 106 -18.89 9.51 6.34
CA GLU A 106 -18.74 8.10 6.72
C GLU A 106 -19.68 7.69 7.87
N GLY A 107 -20.43 8.65 8.44
CA GLY A 107 -21.47 8.41 9.42
C GLY A 107 -21.15 8.81 10.86
N ASP A 108 -19.88 9.04 11.21
CA ASP A 108 -19.52 9.47 12.57
C ASP A 108 -19.95 10.92 12.86
N CYS A 109 -20.10 11.24 14.14
CA CYS A 109 -20.45 12.57 14.61
C CYS A 109 -19.22 13.24 15.23
N TYR A 110 -18.92 14.45 14.79
CA TYR A 110 -17.87 15.29 15.35
C TYR A 110 -18.44 16.64 15.78
N PHE A 111 -17.71 17.33 16.65
CA PHE A 111 -18.14 18.58 17.26
C PHE A 111 -17.11 19.67 17.03
N VAL A 112 -17.60 20.88 16.78
CA VAL A 112 -16.82 22.10 16.59
C VAL A 112 -17.24 23.12 17.63
N TYR A 113 -16.30 23.70 18.35
CA TYR A 113 -16.59 24.73 19.34
C TYR A 113 -17.09 26.00 18.64
N LYS A 114 -18.11 26.67 19.18
CA LYS A 114 -18.67 27.89 18.60
C LYS A 114 -17.68 29.03 18.76
N ASP A 115 -17.38 29.72 17.67
CA ASP A 115 -16.47 30.87 17.61
C ASP A 115 -15.01 30.55 17.95
N LYS A 116 -14.65 29.27 18.14
CA LYS A 116 -13.26 28.80 18.30
C LYS A 116 -13.03 27.63 17.36
N ARG A 117 -11.90 27.59 16.67
CA ARG A 117 -11.54 26.52 15.72
C ARG A 117 -11.07 25.25 16.43
N ILE A 118 -11.87 24.76 17.39
CA ILE A 118 -11.58 23.58 18.21
C ILE A 118 -12.49 22.43 17.78
N PHE A 119 -11.91 21.28 17.48
CA PHE A 119 -12.59 20.10 16.94
C PHE A 119 -12.42 18.89 17.86
N THR A 120 -13.42 18.02 17.92
CA THR A 120 -13.32 16.74 18.62
C THR A 120 -14.28 15.70 18.05
N ASP A 121 -13.87 14.43 18.03
CA ASP A 121 -14.74 13.27 17.78
C ASP A 121 -15.30 12.66 19.09
N GLY A 122 -15.08 13.32 20.23
CA GLY A 122 -15.72 12.95 21.48
C GLY A 122 -17.23 13.09 21.36
N TYR A 123 -18.00 12.08 21.76
CA TYR A 123 -19.45 12.11 21.65
C TYR A 123 -20.06 13.02 22.73
N LEU A 124 -20.16 14.32 22.46
CA LEU A 124 -20.51 15.34 23.47
C LEU A 124 -21.97 15.33 23.94
N PHE A 125 -22.82 14.45 23.40
CA PHE A 125 -24.14 14.19 23.99
C PHE A 125 -24.03 13.35 25.27
N ASP A 126 -22.90 12.67 25.50
CA ASP A 126 -22.56 12.10 26.80
C ASP A 126 -22.05 13.19 27.75
N ALA A 127 -22.73 13.36 28.89
CA ALA A 127 -22.42 14.41 29.85
C ALA A 127 -21.00 14.27 30.44
N ALA A 128 -20.50 13.04 30.60
CA ALA A 128 -19.14 12.81 31.08
C ALA A 128 -18.10 13.27 30.05
N SER A 129 -18.30 12.92 28.78
CA SER A 129 -17.44 13.38 27.68
C SER A 129 -17.43 14.90 27.54
N LEU A 130 -18.61 15.54 27.64
CA LEU A 130 -18.72 17.00 27.60
C LEU A 130 -17.97 17.66 28.76
N ALA A 131 -18.11 17.16 29.98
CA ALA A 131 -17.43 17.70 31.15
C ALA A 131 -15.91 17.59 31.02
N GLN A 132 -15.40 16.45 30.56
CA GLN A 132 -13.96 16.23 30.32
C GLN A 132 -13.43 17.18 29.25
N ILE A 133 -14.03 17.20 28.04
CA ILE A 133 -13.61 18.09 26.95
C ILE A 133 -13.65 19.56 27.39
N THR A 134 -14.67 19.98 28.13
CA THR A 134 -14.76 21.38 28.60
C THR A 134 -13.61 21.71 29.55
N SER A 135 -13.26 20.81 30.48
CA SER A 135 -12.11 21.00 31.37
C SER A 135 -10.78 21.03 30.62
N VAL A 136 -10.61 20.15 29.62
CA VAL A 136 -9.42 20.10 28.75
C VAL A 136 -9.28 21.39 27.95
N VAL A 137 -10.36 21.89 27.36
CA VAL A 137 -10.37 23.16 26.61
C VAL A 137 -9.98 24.33 27.52
N ASP A 138 -10.54 24.40 28.72
CA ASP A 138 -10.22 25.47 29.68
C ASP A 138 -8.73 25.43 30.10
N GLN A 139 -8.17 24.24 30.31
CA GLN A 139 -6.76 24.05 30.66
C GLN A 139 -5.83 24.42 29.49
N LEU A 140 -6.10 23.91 28.29
CA LEU A 140 -5.26 24.15 27.12
C LEU A 140 -5.26 25.63 26.71
N LEU A 141 -6.41 26.30 26.78
CA LEU A 141 -6.50 27.74 26.48
C LEU A 141 -5.87 28.61 27.57
N ALA A 142 -5.64 28.09 28.78
CA ALA A 142 -4.93 28.77 29.83
C ALA A 142 -3.40 28.72 29.65
N GLU A 143 -2.87 27.78 28.86
CA GLU A 143 -1.43 27.65 28.62
C GLU A 143 -0.85 28.91 27.94
N PRO A 144 0.27 29.47 28.44
CA PRO A 144 0.87 30.70 27.91
C PRO A 144 1.22 30.63 26.42
N GLU A 145 1.73 29.49 25.97
CA GLU A 145 2.12 29.22 24.58
C GLU A 145 0.88 29.25 23.67
N CYS A 146 -0.21 28.63 24.14
CA CYS A 146 -1.50 28.63 23.45
C CYS A 146 -2.07 30.06 23.36
N GLN A 147 -2.05 30.81 24.46
CA GLN A 147 -2.46 32.21 24.47
C GLN A 147 -1.62 33.09 23.55
N PHE A 148 -0.32 32.82 23.43
CA PHE A 148 0.56 33.55 22.53
C PHE A 148 0.18 33.31 21.06
N LEU A 149 -0.08 32.06 20.66
CA LEU A 149 -0.50 31.71 19.30
C LEU A 149 -1.77 32.47 18.88
N PHE A 150 -2.81 32.47 19.73
CA PHE A 150 -4.09 33.14 19.42
C PHE A 150 -4.06 34.66 19.50
N ARG A 151 -2.99 35.28 20.02
CA ARG A 151 -2.82 36.73 19.99
C ARG A 151 -2.20 37.25 18.70
N THR A 152 -1.61 36.38 17.88
CA THR A 152 -1.03 36.75 16.60
C THR A 152 -2.08 36.77 15.49
N ASP A 153 -1.85 37.52 14.41
CA ASP A 153 -2.74 37.57 13.23
C ASP A 153 -2.94 36.18 12.56
N SER A 154 -2.11 35.20 12.91
CA SER A 154 -2.20 33.79 12.50
C SER A 154 -3.24 32.97 13.28
N GLY A 155 -3.78 33.49 14.39
CA GLY A 155 -4.72 32.76 15.25
C GLY A 155 -6.01 32.32 14.53
N ASP A 156 -6.44 33.08 13.53
CA ASP A 156 -7.66 32.80 12.75
C ASP A 156 -7.49 31.63 11.76
N SER A 157 -6.25 31.23 11.47
CA SER A 157 -5.92 30.10 10.57
C SER A 157 -5.48 28.84 11.30
N ILE A 158 -5.58 28.81 12.63
CA ILE A 158 -5.12 27.68 13.46
C ILE A 158 -6.31 26.87 13.96
N ASP A 159 -6.27 25.56 13.76
CA ASP A 159 -7.22 24.61 14.34
C ASP A 159 -6.59 23.87 15.51
N ILE A 160 -7.40 23.55 16.52
CA ILE A 160 -7.04 22.64 17.60
C ILE A 160 -7.92 21.42 17.50
N VAL A 161 -7.33 20.24 17.61
CA VAL A 161 -8.10 19.01 17.73
C VAL A 161 -7.81 18.36 19.07
N LEU A 162 -8.88 17.89 19.73
CA LEU A 162 -8.83 17.18 21.00
C LEU A 162 -9.46 15.80 20.84
N ASP A 163 -8.72 14.77 21.24
CA ASP A 163 -9.19 13.39 21.29
C ASP A 163 -9.27 12.89 22.72
N LEU A 164 -10.46 12.45 23.13
CA LEU A 164 -10.64 11.75 24.41
C LEU A 164 -10.21 10.30 24.23
N MET A 165 -9.00 9.98 24.68
CA MET A 165 -8.45 8.62 24.67
C MET A 165 -9.17 7.78 25.73
N ARG A 166 -10.24 7.06 25.38
CA ARG A 166 -10.98 6.23 26.35
C ARG A 166 -10.89 4.74 26.05
N GLU A 167 -10.26 4.03 26.98
CA GLU A 167 -10.76 2.74 27.47
C GLU A 167 -11.00 2.73 29.00
N ASP A 168 -10.46 3.69 29.78
CA ASP A 168 -10.66 3.78 31.24
C ASP A 168 -11.17 5.17 31.68
N PRO A 169 -12.31 5.28 32.39
CA PRO A 169 -12.80 6.55 32.96
C PRO A 169 -11.87 7.19 34.02
N GLU A 170 -10.85 6.48 34.52
CA GLU A 170 -9.80 7.04 35.39
C GLU A 170 -8.62 7.63 34.60
N ASN A 171 -8.58 7.50 33.27
CA ASN A 171 -7.48 8.04 32.47
C ASN A 171 -7.71 9.52 32.15
N ASP A 172 -6.90 10.38 32.77
CA ASP A 172 -6.89 11.84 32.57
C ASP A 172 -6.06 12.27 31.34
N GLU A 173 -5.94 11.42 30.31
CA GLU A 173 -5.17 11.70 29.09
C GLU A 173 -6.05 12.23 27.95
N CYS A 174 -5.63 13.33 27.34
CA CYS A 174 -6.27 13.88 26.14
C CYS A 174 -5.24 14.04 25.03
N GLY A 175 -5.51 13.40 23.90
CA GLY A 175 -4.73 13.58 22.68
C GLY A 175 -4.97 14.95 22.09
N TYR A 176 -3.92 15.62 21.61
CA TYR A 176 -4.07 16.90 20.91
C TYR A 176 -3.11 17.07 19.73
N TYR A 177 -3.50 17.94 18.80
CA TYR A 177 -2.61 18.55 17.81
C TYR A 177 -3.16 19.89 17.34
N PHE A 178 -2.27 20.71 16.78
CA PHE A 178 -2.59 21.97 16.14
C PHE A 178 -2.43 21.86 14.63
N VAL A 179 -3.15 22.69 13.88
CA VAL A 179 -3.11 22.74 12.41
C VAL A 179 -2.90 24.18 11.99
N ASP A 180 -1.95 24.43 11.10
CA ASP A 180 -1.78 25.72 10.43
C ASP A 180 -2.20 25.60 8.98
N HIS A 181 -3.33 26.22 8.62
CA HIS A 181 -3.85 26.21 7.25
C HIS A 181 -3.01 27.04 6.27
N SER A 182 -2.22 28.00 6.75
CA SER A 182 -1.38 28.85 5.90
C SER A 182 -0.17 28.08 5.37
N GLU A 183 0.48 27.32 6.25
CA GLU A 183 1.64 26.49 5.93
C GLU A 183 1.27 25.06 5.53
N ARG A 184 0.00 24.66 5.72
CA ARG A 184 -0.56 23.32 5.48
C ARG A 184 0.20 22.23 6.23
N VAL A 185 0.41 22.45 7.52
CA VAL A 185 1.12 21.52 8.40
C VAL A 185 0.35 21.33 9.69
N ILE A 186 0.61 20.22 10.38
CA ILE A 186 0.27 20.06 11.78
C ILE A 186 1.49 20.34 12.66
N PHE A 187 1.24 20.70 13.92
CA PHE A 187 2.29 20.94 14.91
C PHE A 187 1.79 20.71 16.33
N TRP A 188 2.71 20.75 17.29
CA TRP A 188 2.46 20.51 18.71
C TRP A 188 3.19 21.54 19.56
N LEU A 189 2.74 21.71 20.80
CA LEU A 189 3.48 22.49 21.81
C LEU A 189 4.60 21.65 22.43
N ASP A 190 4.37 20.33 22.53
CA ASP A 190 5.33 19.35 23.02
C ASP A 190 6.22 18.77 21.92
N VAL A 191 7.33 18.17 22.32
CA VAL A 191 8.17 17.38 21.41
C VAL A 191 7.41 16.16 20.94
N PHE A 192 7.18 16.07 19.62
CA PHE A 192 6.55 14.92 18.99
C PHE A 192 7.60 14.00 18.35
N ASN A 193 7.51 12.71 18.63
CA ASN A 193 8.36 11.71 17.99
C ASN A 193 7.75 11.26 16.66
N MET A 194 8.36 11.69 15.55
CA MET A 194 7.91 11.34 14.20
C MET A 194 7.91 9.83 13.91
N SER A 195 8.69 9.02 14.63
CA SER A 195 8.68 7.56 14.44
C SER A 195 7.35 6.90 14.84
N THR A 196 6.46 7.65 15.50
CA THR A 196 5.09 7.20 15.80
C THR A 196 4.18 7.25 14.58
N LEU A 197 4.54 8.00 13.53
CA LEU A 197 3.78 8.06 12.29
C LEU A 197 4.06 6.83 11.43
N PRO A 198 3.03 6.10 10.96
CA PRO A 198 3.19 4.95 10.07
C PRO A 198 4.01 5.29 8.82
N ILE A 199 3.75 6.45 8.20
CA ILE A 199 4.45 6.91 7.00
C ILE A 199 5.96 7.06 7.21
N TRP A 200 6.41 7.38 8.42
CA TRP A 200 7.83 7.59 8.75
C TRP A 200 8.64 6.29 8.69
N ASN A 201 8.02 5.16 9.02
CA ASN A 201 8.68 3.86 9.04
C ASN A 201 9.03 3.36 7.62
N LEU A 202 8.38 3.91 6.59
CA LEU A 202 8.58 3.53 5.20
C LEU A 202 9.75 4.28 4.53
N VAL A 203 10.20 5.38 5.13
CA VAL A 203 11.24 6.25 4.55
C VAL A 203 12.35 6.49 5.58
N PRO A 204 13.23 5.50 5.81
CA PRO A 204 14.34 5.69 6.74
C PRO A 204 15.30 6.80 6.29
N SER A 205 16.07 7.33 7.25
CA SER A 205 17.18 8.28 7.01
C SER A 205 16.81 9.71 6.60
N ILE A 206 15.55 10.13 6.78
CA ILE A 206 15.15 11.54 6.63
C ILE A 206 15.86 12.40 7.69
N LYS A 207 16.55 13.46 7.25
CA LYS A 207 17.25 14.43 8.12
C LYS A 207 16.86 15.88 7.89
N SER A 208 16.21 16.16 6.76
CA SER A 208 15.93 17.52 6.29
C SER A 208 14.54 17.97 6.73
N LEU A 209 14.45 19.13 7.38
CA LEU A 209 13.17 19.69 7.83
C LEU A 209 12.23 20.02 6.66
N SER A 210 12.76 20.38 5.49
CA SER A 210 11.93 20.60 4.30
C SER A 210 11.23 19.33 3.85
N HIS A 211 11.88 18.18 4.02
CA HIS A 211 11.28 16.89 3.72
C HIS A 211 10.30 16.44 4.80
N VAL A 212 10.62 16.70 6.08
CA VAL A 212 9.68 16.49 7.20
C VAL A 212 8.37 17.26 6.98
N LYS A 213 8.44 18.49 6.44
CA LYS A 213 7.25 19.28 6.09
C LYS A 213 6.30 18.53 5.14
N LEU A 214 6.82 17.73 4.19
CA LEU A 214 5.96 16.93 3.30
C LEU A 214 5.16 15.87 4.07
N GLY A 215 5.77 15.23 5.08
CA GLY A 215 5.08 14.29 5.96
C GLY A 215 4.02 14.97 6.83
N LEU A 216 4.30 16.19 7.32
CA LEU A 216 3.31 16.99 8.06
C LEU A 216 2.17 17.49 7.16
N GLU A 217 2.42 17.70 5.87
CA GLU A 217 1.39 18.03 4.87
C GLU A 217 0.42 16.84 4.66
N VAL A 218 0.93 15.60 4.69
CA VAL A 218 0.08 14.38 4.65
C VAL A 218 -0.89 14.35 5.83
N GLU A 219 -0.39 14.65 7.03
CA GLU A 219 -1.23 14.71 8.23
C GLU A 219 -2.23 15.87 8.17
N TYR A 220 -1.83 17.02 7.62
CA TYR A 220 -2.73 18.16 7.37
C TYR A 220 -3.93 17.75 6.49
N TRP A 221 -3.66 17.07 5.36
CA TRP A 221 -4.75 16.60 4.49
C TRP A 221 -5.59 15.51 5.14
N SER A 222 -4.99 14.68 6.01
CA SER A 222 -5.73 13.73 6.85
C SER A 222 -6.69 14.46 7.79
N HIS A 223 -6.25 15.53 8.45
CA HIS A 223 -7.11 16.38 9.28
C HIS A 223 -8.29 16.97 8.49
N CYS A 224 -8.05 17.53 7.30
CA CYS A 224 -9.13 18.06 6.45
C CYS A 224 -10.14 16.98 6.03
N GLY A 225 -9.66 15.74 5.83
CA GLY A 225 -10.52 14.59 5.58
C GLY A 225 -11.33 14.19 6.82
N LEU A 226 -10.77 14.27 8.02
CA LEU A 226 -11.45 13.94 9.27
C LEU A 226 -12.50 14.99 9.66
N PHE A 227 -12.19 16.27 9.47
CA PHE A 227 -13.00 17.41 9.89
C PHE A 227 -13.29 18.37 8.72
N PRO A 228 -14.18 18.03 7.78
CA PRO A 228 -14.39 18.83 6.56
C PRO A 228 -14.90 20.25 6.81
N ALA A 229 -15.44 20.53 8.00
CA ALA A 229 -15.85 21.87 8.41
C ALA A 229 -14.66 22.82 8.67
N CYS A 230 -13.42 22.32 8.75
CA CYS A 230 -12.22 23.15 8.94
C CYS A 230 -11.96 24.11 7.76
N MET A 231 -12.45 23.77 6.57
CA MET A 231 -12.13 24.52 5.36
C MET A 231 -13.33 24.75 4.44
N THR A 232 -13.17 25.69 3.51
CA THR A 232 -14.13 25.93 2.44
C THR A 232 -13.51 25.54 1.10
N LEU A 233 -14.33 24.96 0.22
CA LEU A 233 -13.87 24.58 -1.12
C LEU A 233 -13.63 25.85 -1.95
N SER A 234 -12.42 25.97 -2.51
CA SER A 234 -12.01 27.09 -3.36
C SER A 234 -11.55 26.61 -4.72
N SER A 235 -11.69 27.45 -5.74
CA SER A 235 -11.22 27.13 -7.10
C SER A 235 -9.72 26.90 -7.15
N THR A 236 -8.95 27.62 -6.32
CA THR A 236 -7.49 27.48 -6.24
C THR A 236 -7.08 26.08 -5.82
N LEU A 237 -7.72 25.51 -4.79
CA LEU A 237 -7.46 24.15 -4.33
C LEU A 237 -7.84 23.09 -5.37
N VAL A 238 -8.98 23.26 -6.03
CA VAL A 238 -9.42 22.31 -7.07
C VAL A 238 -8.47 22.36 -8.28
N HIS A 239 -8.01 23.55 -8.68
CA HIS A 239 -7.04 23.70 -9.75
C HIS A 239 -5.65 23.16 -9.40
N GLU A 240 -5.22 23.29 -8.14
CA GLU A 240 -3.98 22.70 -7.65
C GLU A 240 -3.99 21.17 -7.78
N LEU A 241 -5.09 20.54 -7.34
CA LEU A 241 -5.30 19.11 -7.51
C LEU A 241 -5.36 18.72 -9.00
N GLN A 242 -6.08 19.47 -9.83
CA GLN A 242 -6.14 19.25 -11.27
C GLN A 242 -4.77 19.26 -11.93
N ASN A 243 -3.95 20.26 -11.62
CA ASN A 243 -2.60 20.38 -12.19
C ASN A 243 -1.73 19.19 -11.81
N THR A 244 -1.84 18.73 -10.56
CA THR A 244 -1.11 17.54 -10.08
C THR A 244 -1.54 16.29 -10.83
N ILE A 245 -2.84 16.08 -11.03
CA ILE A 245 -3.36 14.93 -11.79
C ILE A 245 -2.96 15.02 -13.28
N ILE A 246 -3.02 16.20 -13.89
CA ILE A 246 -2.61 16.41 -15.29
C ILE A 246 -1.12 16.08 -15.47
N PHE A 247 -0.27 16.48 -14.53
CA PHE A 247 1.13 16.08 -14.52
C PHE A 247 1.25 14.56 -14.48
N GLY A 248 0.57 13.87 -13.56
CA GLY A 248 0.63 12.42 -13.46
C GLY A 248 0.14 11.69 -14.71
N VAL A 249 -0.90 12.19 -15.38
CA VAL A 249 -1.38 11.70 -16.68
C VAL A 249 -0.29 11.85 -17.74
N GLY A 250 0.31 13.04 -17.83
CA GLY A 250 1.39 13.32 -18.79
C GLY A 250 2.62 12.44 -18.55
N ASP A 251 3.02 12.28 -17.29
CA ASP A 251 4.17 11.46 -16.90
C ASP A 251 3.92 9.98 -17.22
N SER A 252 2.74 9.45 -16.88
CA SER A 252 2.36 8.06 -17.22
C SER A 252 2.38 7.75 -18.72
N MET A 253 2.16 8.77 -19.56
CA MET A 253 2.17 8.62 -21.02
C MET A 253 3.56 8.81 -21.63
N THR A 254 4.44 9.59 -20.98
CA THR A 254 5.73 10.00 -21.54
C THR A 254 6.93 9.30 -20.89
N SER A 255 6.75 8.72 -19.71
CA SER A 255 7.77 8.02 -18.94
C SER A 255 7.41 6.54 -18.76
N THR A 256 8.34 5.65 -19.07
CA THR A 256 8.19 4.20 -18.80
C THR A 256 8.43 3.85 -17.34
N THR A 257 9.08 4.74 -16.59
CA THR A 257 9.54 4.56 -15.20
C THR A 257 8.86 5.55 -14.24
N THR A 258 7.62 5.93 -14.55
CA THR A 258 6.82 6.87 -13.75
C THR A 258 6.77 6.49 -12.28
N THR A 259 6.90 7.48 -11.41
CA THR A 259 6.78 7.34 -9.95
C THR A 259 5.33 7.48 -9.47
N ILE A 260 4.38 7.79 -10.36
CA ILE A 260 2.96 7.93 -10.02
C ILE A 260 2.38 6.57 -9.61
N PHE A 261 1.70 6.51 -8.46
CA PHE A 261 1.17 5.25 -7.93
C PHE A 261 -0.06 4.75 -8.69
N TYR A 262 -0.89 5.68 -9.18
CA TYR A 262 -2.12 5.35 -9.86
C TYR A 262 -1.92 5.02 -11.34
N PRO A 263 -2.59 3.98 -11.87
CA PRO A 263 -2.64 3.74 -13.30
C PRO A 263 -3.40 4.85 -14.02
N LEU A 264 -3.08 5.05 -15.30
CA LEU A 264 -3.62 6.11 -16.16
C LEU A 264 -5.15 6.20 -16.12
N GLU A 265 -5.85 5.07 -16.10
CA GLU A 265 -7.31 5.03 -16.05
C GLU A 265 -7.87 5.68 -14.77
N HIS A 266 -7.26 5.42 -13.62
CA HIS A 266 -7.68 6.02 -12.35
C HIS A 266 -7.40 7.52 -12.33
N LEU A 267 -6.24 7.96 -12.85
CA LEU A 267 -5.91 9.39 -12.96
C LEU A 267 -6.93 10.14 -13.83
N LEU A 268 -7.37 9.56 -14.94
CA LEU A 268 -8.40 10.16 -15.80
C LEU A 268 -9.77 10.26 -15.11
N ARG A 269 -10.15 9.24 -14.31
CA ARG A 269 -11.37 9.26 -13.50
C ARG A 269 -11.29 10.28 -12.35
N MET A 270 -10.14 10.40 -11.69
CA MET A 270 -9.89 11.44 -10.68
C MET A 270 -10.01 12.83 -11.31
N LEU A 271 -9.44 13.03 -12.51
CA LEU A 271 -9.55 14.28 -13.24
C LEU A 271 -11.00 14.65 -13.57
N SER A 272 -11.85 13.68 -13.94
CA SER A 272 -13.28 13.97 -14.14
C SER A 272 -13.97 14.44 -12.87
N LEU A 273 -13.67 13.84 -11.71
CA LEU A 273 -14.26 14.25 -10.43
C LEU A 273 -13.91 15.71 -10.08
N THR A 274 -12.69 16.16 -10.37
CA THR A 274 -12.31 17.55 -10.12
C THR A 274 -13.12 18.56 -10.95
N LYS A 275 -13.63 18.17 -12.13
CA LYS A 275 -14.49 19.04 -12.94
C LYS A 275 -15.85 19.20 -12.27
N GLU A 276 -16.40 18.13 -11.72
CA GLU A 276 -17.63 18.17 -10.93
C GLU A 276 -17.47 19.01 -9.65
N MET A 277 -16.29 18.95 -9.00
CA MET A 277 -15.99 19.79 -7.83
C MET A 277 -16.01 21.30 -8.16
N LEU A 278 -15.63 21.70 -9.39
CA LEU A 278 -15.70 23.11 -9.81
C LEU A 278 -17.15 23.59 -9.93
N ASP A 279 -18.08 22.73 -10.37
CA ASP A 279 -19.49 23.07 -10.48
C ASP A 279 -20.17 23.22 -9.10
N ASP A 280 -19.64 22.54 -8.09
CA ASP A 280 -20.09 22.64 -6.70
C ASP A 280 -19.61 23.94 -6.00
N LEU A 281 -18.67 24.72 -6.56
CA LEU A 281 -18.13 25.90 -5.90
C LEU A 281 -19.21 26.92 -5.45
N PRO A 282 -18.99 27.68 -4.36
CA PRO A 282 -19.92 28.70 -3.91
C PRO A 282 -20.17 29.74 -5.02
N GLY A 283 -21.39 29.79 -5.55
CA GLY A 283 -21.76 30.68 -6.66
C GLY A 283 -21.71 30.05 -8.07
N GLY A 284 -21.41 28.76 -8.20
CA GLY A 284 -21.55 28.02 -9.45
C GLY A 284 -23.01 27.82 -9.89
N SER A 285 -23.21 27.47 -11.16
CA SER A 285 -24.55 27.25 -11.77
C SER A 285 -25.40 26.20 -11.04
N ALA A 286 -24.75 25.29 -10.29
CA ALA A 286 -25.37 24.24 -9.49
C ALA A 286 -25.22 24.43 -7.97
N SER A 287 -24.80 25.62 -7.51
CA SER A 287 -24.50 25.93 -6.10
C SER A 287 -25.67 25.54 -5.19
N ARG A 288 -25.58 24.35 -4.59
CA ARG A 288 -26.50 23.89 -3.56
C ARG A 288 -26.23 24.72 -2.31
N LYS A 289 -27.29 25.16 -1.61
CA LYS A 289 -27.22 25.92 -0.36
C LYS A 289 -26.50 25.19 0.80
N ASN A 290 -26.04 23.96 0.58
CA ASN A 290 -25.44 23.11 1.61
C ASN A 290 -23.92 23.11 1.47
N MET A 291 -23.22 23.10 2.60
CA MET A 291 -21.76 23.03 2.63
C MET A 291 -21.29 21.75 1.92
N ASN A 292 -20.41 21.88 0.91
CA ASN A 292 -19.94 20.77 0.08
C ASN A 292 -18.88 19.92 0.79
N HIS A 293 -19.22 19.39 1.97
CA HIS A 293 -18.31 18.55 2.75
C HIS A 293 -17.84 17.32 1.96
N GLY A 294 -18.63 16.82 1.00
CA GLY A 294 -18.23 15.70 0.13
C GLY A 294 -17.04 16.02 -0.74
N SER A 295 -17.12 17.12 -1.48
CA SER A 295 -16.05 17.58 -2.36
C SER A 295 -14.78 17.89 -1.56
N ILE A 296 -14.91 18.42 -0.34
CA ILE A 296 -13.78 18.65 0.58
C ILE A 296 -13.13 17.33 1.03
N VAL A 297 -13.91 16.34 1.48
CA VAL A 297 -13.37 15.03 1.90
C VAL A 297 -12.61 14.37 0.76
N ILE A 298 -13.17 14.36 -0.44
CA ILE A 298 -12.54 13.72 -1.60
C ILE A 298 -11.30 14.50 -2.04
N LEU A 299 -11.35 15.85 -2.05
CA LEU A 299 -10.19 16.68 -2.33
C LEU A 299 -9.06 16.42 -1.33
N ALA A 300 -9.38 16.41 -0.04
CA ALA A 300 -8.41 16.16 1.03
C ALA A 300 -7.78 14.77 0.90
N ARG A 301 -8.56 13.74 0.56
CA ARG A 301 -8.04 12.39 0.28
C ARG A 301 -7.08 12.39 -0.89
N PHE A 302 -7.47 12.95 -2.04
CA PHE A 302 -6.57 12.96 -3.19
C PHE A 302 -5.30 13.79 -2.95
N MET A 303 -5.42 14.93 -2.28
CA MET A 303 -4.25 15.72 -1.88
C MET A 303 -3.36 14.98 -0.88
N LYS A 304 -3.92 14.23 0.07
CA LYS A 304 -3.16 13.34 0.97
C LYS A 304 -2.33 12.36 0.15
N GLU A 305 -2.95 11.63 -0.78
CA GLU A 305 -2.27 10.61 -1.59
C GLU A 305 -1.10 11.18 -2.40
N PHE A 306 -1.31 12.31 -3.09
CA PHE A 306 -0.22 12.99 -3.80
C PHE A 306 0.84 13.58 -2.86
N SER A 307 0.49 13.92 -1.63
CA SER A 307 1.46 14.35 -0.60
C SER A 307 2.29 13.17 -0.10
N CYS A 308 1.67 12.00 0.07
CA CYS A 308 2.36 10.75 0.39
C CYS A 308 3.37 10.41 -0.70
N GLU A 309 2.97 10.47 -1.98
CA GLU A 309 3.89 10.26 -3.12
C GLU A 309 5.12 11.18 -3.04
N ARG A 310 4.92 12.47 -2.78
CA ARG A 310 6.01 13.45 -2.64
C ARG A 310 6.96 13.09 -1.49
N PHE A 311 6.41 12.63 -0.37
CA PHE A 311 7.19 12.19 0.78
C PHE A 311 7.98 10.91 0.47
N TYR A 312 7.32 9.86 -0.02
CA TYR A 312 7.96 8.58 -0.33
C TYR A 312 9.10 8.71 -1.36
N HIS A 313 8.93 9.56 -2.37
CA HIS A 313 9.92 9.76 -3.43
C HIS A 313 10.95 10.86 -3.15
N PHE A 314 11.12 11.28 -1.89
CA PHE A 314 12.15 12.26 -1.51
C PHE A 314 12.08 13.58 -2.30
N HIS A 315 10.88 14.09 -2.60
CA HIS A 315 10.73 15.31 -3.40
C HIS A 315 11.45 16.49 -2.74
N GLY A 316 12.18 17.26 -3.56
CA GLY A 316 12.95 18.43 -3.12
C GLY A 316 14.30 18.12 -2.48
N GLU A 317 14.61 16.85 -2.20
CA GLU A 317 15.91 16.43 -1.67
C GLU A 317 16.90 16.10 -2.78
N LYS A 318 18.20 16.04 -2.43
CA LYS A 318 19.25 15.64 -3.38
C LYS A 318 19.09 14.18 -3.85
N THR A 319 18.45 13.35 -3.04
CA THR A 319 18.20 11.93 -3.29
C THR A 319 16.78 11.69 -3.81
N ALA A 320 16.15 12.69 -4.44
CA ALA A 320 14.83 12.56 -5.02
C ALA A 320 14.75 11.37 -6.00
N HIS A 321 13.72 10.57 -5.83
CA HIS A 321 13.47 9.39 -6.64
C HIS A 321 12.72 9.81 -7.91
N LEU A 322 13.42 9.78 -9.05
CA LEU A 322 12.87 10.23 -10.34
C LEU A 322 12.44 9.07 -11.25
N ASN A 323 12.94 7.87 -11.01
CA ASN A 323 12.57 6.65 -11.73
C ASN A 323 12.19 5.58 -10.72
N ASN A 324 11.02 4.98 -10.84
CA ASN A 324 10.58 3.90 -9.95
C ASN A 324 11.52 2.66 -9.90
N GLU A 325 12.45 2.51 -10.85
CA GLU A 325 13.43 1.41 -10.90
C GLU A 325 14.74 1.69 -10.13
N ASP A 326 15.00 2.93 -9.71
CA ASP A 326 16.22 3.29 -8.98
C ASP A 326 16.03 3.05 -7.47
N SER A 327 17.05 2.56 -6.75
CA SER A 327 17.00 2.51 -5.27
C SER A 327 17.69 3.75 -4.70
N VAL A 328 17.07 4.36 -3.70
CA VAL A 328 17.63 5.49 -2.93
C VAL A 328 18.71 5.00 -1.96
N TYR A 329 18.53 3.82 -1.38
CA TYR A 329 19.45 3.26 -0.38
C TYR A 329 20.63 2.51 -1.01
N GLY A 330 20.51 2.10 -2.27
CA GLY A 330 21.59 1.43 -3.01
C GLY A 330 21.94 0.05 -2.45
N ASP A 331 21.07 -0.52 -1.63
CA ASP A 331 21.27 -1.85 -1.05
C ASP A 331 21.10 -2.91 -2.15
N ILE A 332 22.19 -3.62 -2.43
CA ILE A 332 22.15 -4.82 -3.27
C ILE A 332 21.79 -5.98 -2.33
N PRO A 333 20.58 -6.55 -2.42
CA PRO A 333 20.20 -7.63 -1.52
C PRO A 333 21.16 -8.83 -1.61
N ASN A 334 21.54 -9.37 -0.46
CA ASN A 334 22.35 -10.59 -0.38
C ASN A 334 21.52 -11.78 -0.87
N ARG A 335 21.87 -12.30 -2.06
CA ARG A 335 21.11 -13.37 -2.71
C ARG A 335 21.33 -14.72 -2.03
N LEU A 336 20.29 -15.55 -1.89
CA LEU A 336 20.49 -16.93 -1.47
C LEU A 336 21.31 -17.69 -2.52
N TYR A 337 22.18 -18.57 -2.04
CA TYR A 337 22.78 -19.59 -2.90
C TYR A 337 21.72 -20.51 -3.54
N LEU A 338 20.55 -20.64 -2.90
CA LEU A 338 19.42 -21.46 -3.36
C LEU A 338 18.93 -21.01 -4.74
N ILE A 339 18.61 -19.73 -4.93
CA ILE A 339 18.09 -19.26 -6.22
C ILE A 339 19.12 -19.47 -7.33
N ARG A 340 20.40 -19.25 -7.03
CA ARG A 340 21.48 -19.46 -8.00
C ARG A 340 21.64 -20.93 -8.40
N LEU A 341 21.39 -21.87 -7.49
CA LEU A 341 21.51 -23.31 -7.73
C LEU A 341 20.28 -23.86 -8.47
N ILE A 342 19.08 -23.41 -8.13
CA ILE A 342 17.83 -23.93 -8.70
C ILE A 342 17.49 -23.24 -10.03
N SER A 343 17.90 -21.99 -10.24
CA SER A 343 17.58 -21.23 -11.46
C SER A 343 17.89 -21.96 -12.78
N PRO A 344 19.05 -22.61 -12.97
CA PRO A 344 19.31 -23.36 -14.21
C PRO A 344 18.32 -24.50 -14.47
N LEU A 345 17.84 -25.19 -13.42
CA LEU A 345 16.83 -26.25 -13.53
C LEU A 345 15.45 -25.69 -13.91
N LEU A 346 15.17 -24.45 -13.53
CA LEU A 346 13.96 -23.69 -13.82
C LEU A 346 14.16 -22.70 -14.99
N PHE A 347 15.13 -22.97 -15.87
CA PHE A 347 15.40 -22.19 -17.09
C PHE A 347 15.68 -20.69 -16.87
N ASN A 348 16.22 -20.34 -15.70
CA ASN A 348 16.50 -18.98 -15.23
C ASN A 348 15.28 -18.04 -15.11
N VAL A 349 14.06 -18.59 -15.21
CA VAL A 349 12.82 -17.84 -14.96
C VAL A 349 12.74 -17.26 -13.53
N PRO A 350 13.19 -17.97 -12.46
CA PRO A 350 13.20 -17.38 -11.11
C PRO A 350 13.96 -16.06 -11.02
N LEU A 351 15.06 -15.90 -11.75
CA LEU A 351 15.83 -14.64 -11.74
C LEU A 351 15.10 -13.51 -12.47
N HIS A 352 14.26 -13.85 -13.46
CA HIS A 352 13.44 -12.86 -14.15
C HIS A 352 12.31 -12.36 -13.24
N TYR A 353 11.61 -13.28 -12.57
CA TYR A 353 10.56 -12.94 -11.61
C TYR A 353 11.11 -12.22 -10.39
N LEU A 354 12.28 -12.60 -9.89
CA LEU A 354 12.91 -11.89 -8.77
C LEU A 354 13.12 -10.42 -9.10
N ARG A 355 13.69 -10.11 -10.26
CA ARG A 355 13.87 -8.71 -10.68
C ARG A 355 12.54 -7.98 -10.83
N ALA A 356 11.52 -8.66 -11.35
CA ALA A 356 10.20 -8.06 -11.50
C ALA A 356 9.55 -7.76 -10.14
N PHE A 357 9.70 -8.64 -9.15
CA PHE A 357 9.25 -8.39 -7.78
C PHE A 357 10.08 -7.32 -7.08
N GLU A 358 11.41 -7.32 -7.24
CA GLU A 358 12.32 -6.28 -6.72
C GLU A 358 11.92 -4.90 -7.26
N VAL A 359 11.61 -4.77 -8.55
CA VAL A 359 11.14 -3.50 -9.15
C VAL A 359 9.79 -3.04 -8.59
N VAL A 360 8.93 -3.98 -8.19
CA VAL A 360 7.64 -3.64 -7.56
C VAL A 360 7.82 -3.22 -6.10
N ASP A 361 8.76 -3.84 -5.39
CA ASP A 361 9.08 -3.61 -3.98
C ASP A 361 10.41 -2.86 -3.81
N MET A 362 10.59 -1.80 -4.60
CA MET A 362 11.78 -0.95 -4.50
C MET A 362 11.71 -0.16 -3.20
N ASP A 363 12.72 -0.32 -2.35
CA ASP A 363 12.85 0.40 -1.08
C ASP A 363 11.64 0.28 -0.13
N GLN A 364 10.91 -0.85 -0.18
CA GLN A 364 9.67 -1.10 0.58
C GLN A 364 8.47 -0.22 0.18
N LEU A 365 8.57 0.47 -0.96
CA LEU A 365 7.52 1.30 -1.53
C LEU A 365 6.86 0.56 -2.68
N ILE A 366 5.72 -0.07 -2.40
CA ILE A 366 5.01 -0.87 -3.38
C ILE A 366 4.23 0.04 -4.33
N SER A 367 4.70 0.15 -5.57
CA SER A 367 3.94 0.82 -6.62
C SER A 367 2.76 -0.04 -7.07
N TYR A 368 1.52 0.38 -6.76
CA TYR A 368 0.31 -0.34 -7.18
C TYR A 368 0.24 -0.51 -8.71
N SER A 369 0.58 0.53 -9.47
CA SER A 369 0.67 0.47 -10.93
C SER A 369 1.63 -0.62 -11.42
N SER A 370 2.79 -0.75 -10.78
CA SER A 370 3.80 -1.76 -11.13
C SER A 370 3.35 -3.17 -10.72
N TRP A 371 2.77 -3.32 -9.53
CA TRP A 371 2.15 -4.56 -9.06
C TRP A 371 1.05 -5.04 -10.00
N HIS A 372 0.12 -4.16 -10.37
CA HIS A 372 -0.99 -4.48 -11.25
C HIS A 372 -0.48 -4.95 -12.62
N LYS A 373 0.48 -4.23 -13.23
CA LYS A 373 1.13 -4.65 -14.49
C LYS A 373 1.77 -6.04 -14.37
N LEU A 374 2.50 -6.30 -13.29
CA LEU A 374 3.16 -7.58 -13.05
C LEU A 374 2.16 -8.73 -12.92
N ILE A 375 1.13 -8.58 -12.06
CA ILE A 375 0.13 -9.61 -11.83
C ILE A 375 -0.71 -9.88 -13.08
N THR A 376 -1.07 -8.84 -13.84
CA THR A 376 -1.79 -9.02 -15.12
C THR A 376 -0.95 -9.79 -16.13
N ALA A 377 0.36 -9.49 -16.24
CA ALA A 377 1.27 -10.24 -17.12
C ALA A 377 1.41 -11.71 -16.69
N LEU A 378 1.64 -11.97 -15.39
CA LEU A 378 1.74 -13.32 -14.84
C LEU A 378 0.44 -14.13 -15.01
N CYS A 379 -0.72 -13.50 -14.79
CA CYS A 379 -2.01 -14.15 -15.02
C CYS A 379 -2.21 -14.52 -16.50
N SER A 380 -1.78 -13.68 -17.43
CA SER A 380 -1.80 -14.03 -18.86
C SER A 380 -0.91 -15.24 -19.14
N GLU A 381 0.31 -15.25 -18.62
CA GLU A 381 1.25 -16.34 -18.81
C GLU A 381 0.73 -17.67 -18.23
N TRP A 382 0.21 -17.66 -17.00
CA TRP A 382 -0.35 -18.87 -16.40
C TRP A 382 -1.56 -19.41 -17.15
N TYR A 383 -2.38 -18.52 -17.72
CA TYR A 383 -3.48 -18.92 -18.59
C TYR A 383 -2.98 -19.64 -19.85
N ASP A 384 -1.95 -19.11 -20.50
CA ASP A 384 -1.31 -19.75 -21.66
C ASP A 384 -0.70 -21.11 -21.28
N LEU A 385 -0.03 -21.20 -20.13
CA LEU A 385 0.54 -22.46 -19.63
C LEU A 385 -0.54 -23.52 -19.37
N VAL A 386 -1.71 -23.15 -18.85
CA VAL A 386 -2.83 -24.09 -18.68
C VAL A 386 -3.33 -24.62 -20.04
N ILE A 387 -3.40 -23.75 -21.05
CA ILE A 387 -3.76 -24.15 -22.42
C ILE A 387 -2.72 -25.11 -23.00
N TYR A 388 -1.43 -24.76 -22.94
CA TYR A 388 -0.34 -25.62 -23.42
C TYR A 388 -0.29 -26.96 -22.69
N GLY A 389 -0.57 -26.96 -21.38
CA GLY A 389 -0.68 -28.16 -20.56
C GLY A 389 -1.78 -29.11 -21.06
N THR A 390 -2.92 -28.55 -21.44
CA THR A 390 -4.03 -29.34 -21.99
C THR A 390 -3.67 -29.92 -23.36
N LEU A 391 -2.94 -29.17 -24.20
CA LEU A 391 -2.47 -29.67 -25.49
C LEU A 391 -1.45 -30.80 -25.34
N ILE A 392 -0.47 -30.67 -24.43
CA ILE A 392 0.52 -31.74 -24.21
C ILE A 392 -0.14 -32.98 -23.60
N LEU A 393 -1.15 -32.82 -22.73
CA LEU A 393 -1.93 -33.93 -22.20
C LEU A 393 -2.65 -34.69 -23.33
N ASN A 394 -3.38 -33.98 -24.20
CA ASN A 394 -4.08 -34.59 -25.33
C ASN A 394 -3.12 -35.27 -26.30
N THR A 395 -1.96 -34.67 -26.53
CA THR A 395 -0.93 -35.24 -27.41
C THR A 395 -0.33 -36.52 -26.82
N ASN A 396 -0.06 -36.56 -25.51
CA ASN A 396 0.39 -37.77 -24.82
C ASN A 396 -0.66 -38.88 -24.88
N VAL A 397 -1.94 -38.57 -24.68
CA VAL A 397 -3.04 -39.56 -24.81
C VAL A 397 -3.11 -40.13 -26.22
N GLY A 398 -3.00 -39.27 -27.24
CA GLY A 398 -2.92 -39.70 -28.64
C GLY A 398 -1.72 -40.59 -28.92
N PHE A 399 -0.54 -40.23 -28.39
CA PHE A 399 0.67 -41.02 -28.53
C PHE A 399 0.56 -42.41 -27.88
N LEU A 400 0.02 -42.49 -26.66
CA LEU A 400 -0.18 -43.76 -25.95
C LEU A 400 -1.25 -44.66 -26.59
N SER A 401 -2.12 -44.10 -27.44
CA SER A 401 -3.12 -44.86 -28.18
C SER A 401 -2.54 -45.60 -29.41
N ILE A 402 -1.30 -45.27 -29.82
CA ILE A 402 -0.63 -45.95 -30.92
C ILE A 402 -0.18 -47.34 -30.45
N PRO A 403 -0.61 -48.43 -31.10
CA PRO A 403 -0.22 -49.78 -30.71
C PRO A 403 1.30 -49.94 -30.78
N ALA A 404 1.94 -50.23 -29.64
CA ALA A 404 3.39 -50.45 -29.59
C ALA A 404 3.75 -51.72 -30.38
N SER A 405 4.48 -51.57 -31.48
CA SER A 405 4.97 -52.69 -32.31
C SER A 405 6.22 -53.39 -31.72
N GLY A 406 6.55 -53.12 -30.46
CA GLY A 406 7.68 -53.71 -29.71
C GLY A 406 7.72 -53.33 -28.23
N ASN A 407 8.71 -53.83 -27.48
CA ASN A 407 8.93 -53.67 -26.03
C ASN A 407 9.32 -52.24 -25.59
N SER A 408 8.66 -51.18 -26.07
CA SER A 408 9.04 -49.79 -25.75
C SER A 408 8.56 -49.32 -24.37
N THR A 409 9.04 -49.97 -23.31
CA THR A 409 8.75 -49.53 -21.95
C THR A 409 9.33 -48.14 -21.67
N VAL A 410 10.49 -47.80 -22.25
CA VAL A 410 11.19 -46.53 -21.97
C VAL A 410 10.48 -45.31 -22.58
N GLY A 411 9.98 -45.41 -23.81
CA GLY A 411 9.23 -44.32 -24.45
C GLY A 411 7.89 -44.05 -23.75
N GLN A 412 7.22 -45.11 -23.29
CA GLN A 412 6.01 -45.00 -22.49
C GLN A 412 6.27 -44.34 -21.13
N ILE A 413 7.36 -44.71 -20.43
CA ILE A 413 7.76 -44.07 -19.18
C ILE A 413 8.00 -42.58 -19.37
N ALA A 414 8.72 -42.18 -20.43
CA ALA A 414 8.94 -40.76 -20.73
C ALA A 414 7.62 -40.01 -21.01
N SER A 415 6.65 -40.64 -21.67
CA SER A 415 5.32 -40.07 -21.87
C SER A 415 4.53 -39.94 -20.56
N TYR A 416 4.59 -40.92 -19.64
CA TYR A 416 3.98 -40.79 -18.32
C TYR A 416 4.60 -39.68 -17.48
N VAL A 417 5.93 -39.52 -17.52
CA VAL A 417 6.61 -38.40 -16.86
C VAL A 417 6.14 -37.07 -17.45
N SER A 418 5.99 -36.98 -18.77
CA SER A 418 5.43 -35.80 -19.44
C SER A 418 4.02 -35.47 -18.96
N ILE A 419 3.14 -36.47 -18.84
CA ILE A 419 1.78 -36.30 -18.32
C ILE A 419 1.80 -35.76 -16.87
N CYS A 420 2.60 -36.37 -15.98
CA CYS A 420 2.67 -35.94 -14.58
C CYS A 420 3.15 -34.49 -14.45
N LEU A 421 4.19 -34.12 -15.20
CA LEU A 421 4.72 -32.75 -15.21
C LEU A 421 3.71 -31.75 -15.82
N GLY A 422 3.05 -32.12 -16.91
CA GLY A 422 2.00 -31.32 -17.53
C GLY A 422 0.80 -31.08 -16.61
N LEU A 423 0.32 -32.13 -15.93
CA LEU A 423 -0.74 -32.02 -14.92
C LEU A 423 -0.31 -31.14 -13.74
N GLY A 424 0.94 -31.28 -13.26
CA GLY A 424 1.49 -30.41 -12.24
C GLY A 424 1.46 -28.93 -12.65
N SER A 425 1.85 -28.62 -13.88
CA SER A 425 1.77 -27.26 -14.42
C SER A 425 0.32 -26.75 -14.51
N ILE A 426 -0.63 -27.58 -14.94
CA ILE A 426 -2.05 -27.19 -15.03
C ILE A 426 -2.60 -26.88 -13.65
N ILE A 427 -2.35 -27.76 -12.67
CA ILE A 427 -2.84 -27.60 -11.30
C ILE A 427 -2.28 -26.30 -10.70
N LEU A 428 -0.95 -26.09 -10.78
CA LEU A 428 -0.33 -24.87 -10.26
C LEU A 428 -0.82 -23.62 -10.99
N GLY A 429 -0.95 -23.67 -12.32
CA GLY A 429 -1.46 -22.55 -13.13
C GLY A 429 -2.89 -22.16 -12.73
N ILE A 430 -3.79 -23.14 -12.53
CA ILE A 430 -5.16 -22.89 -12.06
C ILE A 430 -5.17 -22.36 -10.62
N MET A 431 -4.33 -22.90 -9.74
CA MET A 431 -4.21 -22.42 -8.35
C MET A 431 -3.78 -20.96 -8.30
N PHE A 432 -2.77 -20.57 -9.08
CA PHE A 432 -2.32 -19.17 -9.14
C PHE A 432 -3.36 -18.26 -9.77
N LEU A 433 -3.96 -18.65 -10.89
CA LEU A 433 -5.06 -17.90 -11.51
C LEU A 433 -6.22 -17.67 -10.53
N ARG A 434 -6.58 -18.70 -9.75
CA ARG A 434 -7.64 -18.59 -8.75
C ARG A 434 -7.25 -17.65 -7.62
N LYS A 435 -6.04 -17.78 -7.09
CA LYS A 435 -5.54 -16.91 -6.02
C LYS A 435 -5.58 -15.44 -6.45
N TYR A 436 -4.91 -15.10 -7.54
CA TYR A 436 -4.73 -13.71 -7.94
C TYR A 436 -5.94 -13.08 -8.62
N ARG A 437 -6.84 -13.85 -9.27
CA ARG A 437 -8.10 -13.30 -9.79
C ARG A 437 -9.18 -13.11 -8.72
N LEU A 438 -9.20 -13.94 -7.69
CA LEU A 438 -10.15 -13.74 -6.57
C LEU A 438 -9.72 -12.58 -5.67
N ASP A 439 -8.39 -12.37 -5.54
CA ASP A 439 -7.81 -11.29 -4.72
C ASP A 439 -7.63 -9.96 -5.49
N SER A 440 -8.03 -9.89 -6.77
CA SER A 440 -7.99 -8.65 -7.57
C SER A 440 -9.39 -8.03 -7.65
N PRO A 441 -9.86 -7.29 -6.63
CA PRO A 441 -11.04 -6.45 -6.81
C PRO A 441 -10.75 -5.42 -7.91
N GLU A 442 -11.77 -5.03 -8.67
CA GLU A 442 -11.71 -3.94 -9.66
C GLU A 442 -11.36 -2.56 -9.03
N VAL A 443 -11.17 -2.53 -7.71
CA VAL A 443 -10.80 -1.36 -6.92
C VAL A 443 -9.29 -1.36 -6.73
N PRO A 444 -8.60 -0.22 -6.92
CA PRO A 444 -7.20 -0.08 -6.58
C PRO A 444 -7.01 -0.10 -5.06
N ASP A 445 -7.03 -1.31 -4.50
CA ASP A 445 -6.64 -1.54 -3.12
C ASP A 445 -5.17 -1.96 -3.10
N VAL A 446 -4.35 -1.19 -2.41
CA VAL A 446 -2.93 -1.50 -2.19
C VAL A 446 -2.78 -2.56 -1.10
N THR A 447 -3.80 -2.78 -0.27
CA THR A 447 -3.78 -3.71 0.88
C THR A 447 -3.41 -5.15 0.50
N PRO A 448 -3.89 -5.74 -0.62
CA PRO A 448 -3.45 -7.06 -1.05
C PRO A 448 -1.96 -7.10 -1.44
N ALA A 449 -1.46 -6.06 -2.11
CA ALA A 449 -0.04 -5.97 -2.48
C ALA A 449 0.82 -5.74 -1.23
N TRP A 450 0.41 -4.80 -0.37
CA TRP A 450 1.03 -4.48 0.90
C TRP A 450 1.10 -5.68 1.83
N SER A 451 -0.02 -6.38 2.05
CA SER A 451 -0.04 -7.61 2.85
C SER A 451 0.78 -8.73 2.21
N PHE A 452 0.83 -8.82 0.88
CA PHE A 452 1.68 -9.79 0.18
C PHE A 452 3.16 -9.55 0.45
N PHE A 453 3.65 -8.33 0.26
CA PHE A 453 5.05 -7.97 0.50
C PHE A 453 5.37 -7.77 1.99
N GLN A 454 4.42 -7.47 2.87
CA GLN A 454 4.69 -7.56 4.31
C GLN A 454 4.89 -9.02 4.74
N ASN A 455 4.02 -9.93 4.28
CA ASN A 455 4.10 -11.35 4.62
C ASN A 455 5.29 -12.07 3.97
N HIS A 456 5.79 -11.57 2.83
CA HIS A 456 6.84 -12.25 2.03
C HIS A 456 8.07 -11.39 1.71
N GLY A 457 8.03 -10.08 1.95
CA GLY A 457 9.06 -9.09 1.59
C GLY A 457 9.78 -8.47 2.80
N GLY A 458 9.27 -8.65 4.03
CA GLY A 458 10.02 -8.32 5.27
C GLY A 458 11.35 -9.07 5.42
N SER A 459 11.64 -10.01 4.52
CA SER A 459 12.92 -10.68 4.38
C SER A 459 13.21 -10.87 2.89
N ILE A 460 14.40 -10.44 2.43
CA ILE A 460 14.92 -10.64 1.07
C ILE A 460 14.73 -12.10 0.59
N TYR A 461 14.79 -13.04 1.53
CA TYR A 461 14.63 -14.47 1.29
C TYR A 461 13.21 -14.87 0.83
N GLY A 462 12.18 -14.11 1.22
CA GLY A 462 10.81 -14.43 0.84
C GLY A 462 10.51 -14.10 -0.63
N LEU A 463 11.05 -13.01 -1.17
CA LEU A 463 10.95 -12.67 -2.60
C LEU A 463 11.64 -13.72 -3.50
N GLU A 464 12.77 -14.27 -3.06
CA GLU A 464 13.47 -15.32 -3.80
C GLU A 464 12.68 -16.62 -3.86
N VAL A 465 12.14 -17.08 -2.72
CA VAL A 465 11.30 -18.27 -2.65
C VAL A 465 10.04 -18.08 -3.49
N LEU A 466 9.43 -16.90 -3.41
CA LEU A 466 8.28 -16.54 -4.20
C LEU A 466 8.57 -16.65 -5.69
N SER A 467 9.70 -16.11 -6.14
CA SER A 467 10.13 -16.16 -7.54
C SER A 467 10.33 -17.60 -8.04
N ILE A 468 10.90 -18.46 -7.20
CA ILE A 468 11.04 -19.90 -7.48
C ILE A 468 9.65 -20.53 -7.64
N VAL A 469 8.76 -20.32 -6.67
CA VAL A 469 7.40 -20.90 -6.67
C VAL A 469 6.60 -20.46 -7.90
N HIS A 470 6.65 -19.18 -8.27
CA HIS A 470 5.90 -18.63 -9.41
C HIS A 470 6.44 -19.12 -10.76
N SER A 471 7.71 -19.56 -10.81
CA SER A 471 8.33 -20.16 -12.01
C SER A 471 8.02 -21.65 -12.22
N LEU A 472 7.51 -22.34 -11.20
CA LEU A 472 7.27 -23.79 -11.26
C LEU A 472 6.32 -24.23 -12.39
N PRO A 473 5.16 -23.56 -12.65
CA PRO A 473 4.27 -23.97 -13.74
C PRO A 473 5.01 -23.99 -15.08
N TYR A 474 5.74 -22.91 -15.37
CA TYR A 474 6.52 -22.79 -16.59
C TYR A 474 7.58 -23.90 -16.70
N ALA A 475 8.36 -24.11 -15.64
CA ALA A 475 9.42 -25.12 -15.68
C ALA A 475 8.87 -26.54 -15.83
N LEU A 476 7.79 -26.88 -15.12
CA LEU A 476 7.11 -28.17 -15.25
C LEU A 476 6.58 -28.38 -16.67
N MET A 477 6.03 -27.33 -17.30
CA MET A 477 5.60 -27.36 -18.69
C MET A 477 6.74 -27.71 -19.65
N ILE A 478 7.87 -26.99 -19.55
CA ILE A 478 9.02 -27.20 -20.42
C ILE A 478 9.63 -28.60 -20.21
N TRP A 479 9.79 -29.04 -18.95
CA TRP A 479 10.23 -30.40 -18.66
C TRP A 479 9.24 -31.44 -19.20
N GLY A 480 7.94 -31.17 -19.14
CA GLY A 480 6.90 -31.99 -19.76
C GLY A 480 7.09 -32.11 -21.28
N MET A 481 7.33 -30.99 -21.97
CA MET A 481 7.59 -30.96 -23.42
C MET A 481 8.86 -31.72 -23.79
N ILE A 482 9.95 -31.53 -23.06
CA ILE A 482 11.23 -32.24 -23.29
C ILE A 482 11.03 -33.75 -23.17
N ASN A 483 10.32 -34.21 -22.12
CA ASN A 483 10.04 -35.63 -21.93
C ASN A 483 9.12 -36.21 -23.02
N PHE A 484 8.15 -35.43 -23.51
CA PHE A 484 7.31 -35.86 -24.63
C PHE A 484 8.12 -36.01 -25.93
N ILE A 485 8.99 -35.04 -26.24
CA ILE A 485 9.89 -35.13 -27.40
C ILE A 485 10.81 -36.34 -27.26
N LEU A 486 11.35 -36.59 -26.07
CA LEU A 486 12.16 -37.78 -25.79
C LEU A 486 11.36 -39.07 -26.03
N ALA A 487 10.11 -39.14 -25.59
CA ALA A 487 9.22 -40.29 -25.83
C ALA A 487 9.03 -40.54 -27.33
N LEU A 488 8.78 -39.50 -28.12
CA LEU A 488 8.66 -39.59 -29.58
C LEU A 488 9.94 -40.10 -30.23
N LEU A 489 11.09 -39.53 -29.87
CA LEU A 489 12.39 -39.93 -30.44
C LEU A 489 12.70 -41.41 -30.14
N LEU A 490 12.50 -41.85 -28.89
CA LEU A 490 12.73 -43.23 -28.50
C LEU A 490 11.85 -44.22 -29.27
N THR A 491 10.59 -43.88 -29.53
CA THR A 491 9.70 -44.72 -30.34
C THR A 491 10.11 -44.73 -31.81
N VAL A 492 10.54 -43.60 -32.37
CA VAL A 492 11.03 -43.52 -33.75
C VAL A 492 12.27 -44.40 -33.96
N PHE A 493 13.21 -44.42 -33.02
CA PHE A 493 14.43 -45.24 -33.11
C PHE A 493 14.17 -46.75 -33.04
N GLN A 494 12.96 -47.18 -32.68
CA GLN A 494 12.59 -48.60 -32.67
C GLN A 494 11.94 -49.08 -33.97
N ILE A 495 11.55 -48.17 -34.87
CA ILE A 495 10.95 -48.53 -36.17
C ILE A 495 11.96 -49.33 -37.00
N ASN A 496 11.65 -50.53 -37.48
CA ASN A 496 12.63 -51.39 -38.17
C ASN A 496 13.12 -50.88 -39.54
N SER A 497 12.51 -49.84 -40.11
CA SER A 497 12.91 -49.25 -41.39
C SER A 497 13.96 -48.15 -41.24
N ILE A 498 15.14 -48.36 -41.83
CA ILE A 498 16.23 -47.38 -41.90
C ILE A 498 15.81 -46.11 -42.65
N GLU A 499 14.98 -46.26 -43.69
CA GLU A 499 14.48 -45.14 -44.51
C GLU A 499 13.59 -44.20 -43.68
N MET A 500 12.66 -44.75 -42.89
CA MET A 500 11.79 -43.96 -42.02
C MET A 500 12.58 -43.24 -40.91
N ARG A 501 13.57 -43.91 -40.31
CA ARG A 501 14.46 -43.29 -39.30
C ARG A 501 15.23 -42.12 -39.90
N GLY A 502 15.76 -42.28 -41.12
CA GLY A 502 16.51 -41.24 -41.82
C GLY A 502 15.68 -39.99 -42.09
N VAL A 503 14.45 -40.15 -42.60
CA VAL A 503 13.55 -39.02 -42.88
C VAL A 503 13.16 -38.26 -41.61
N ILE A 504 12.82 -38.98 -40.53
CA ILE A 504 12.40 -38.33 -39.29
C ILE A 504 13.57 -37.61 -38.62
N LEU A 505 14.76 -38.23 -38.56
CA LEU A 505 15.94 -37.59 -38.00
C LEU A 505 16.36 -36.35 -38.81
N ALA A 506 16.34 -36.44 -40.14
CA ALA A 506 16.62 -35.29 -41.01
C ALA A 506 15.62 -34.14 -40.77
N THR A 507 14.34 -34.46 -40.59
CA THR A 507 13.29 -33.47 -40.30
C THR A 507 13.54 -32.79 -38.95
N VAL A 508 13.80 -33.56 -37.89
CA VAL A 508 14.11 -33.03 -36.55
C VAL A 508 15.36 -32.16 -36.56
N LEU A 509 16.42 -32.59 -37.25
CA LEU A 509 17.66 -31.81 -37.38
C LEU A 509 17.44 -30.52 -38.17
N THR A 510 16.63 -30.55 -39.23
CA THR A 510 16.32 -29.36 -40.03
C THR A 510 15.52 -28.35 -39.21
N VAL A 511 14.49 -28.81 -38.49
CA VAL A 511 13.69 -27.97 -37.59
C VAL A 511 14.55 -27.41 -36.45
N SER A 512 15.40 -28.24 -35.83
CA SER A 512 16.32 -27.81 -34.77
C SER A 512 17.33 -26.78 -35.28
N PHE A 513 17.88 -27.00 -36.48
CA PHE A 513 18.79 -26.04 -37.12
C PHE A 513 18.09 -24.72 -37.46
N ALA A 514 16.84 -24.76 -37.93
CA ALA A 514 16.05 -23.56 -38.20
C ALA A 514 15.75 -22.78 -36.91
N ILE A 515 15.37 -23.46 -35.82
CA ILE A 515 15.12 -22.85 -34.52
C ILE A 515 16.41 -22.27 -33.93
N CYS A 516 17.51 -23.02 -33.92
CA CYS A 516 18.81 -22.51 -33.48
C CYS A 516 19.28 -21.33 -34.33
N GLY A 517 19.09 -21.40 -35.64
CA GLY A 517 19.35 -20.30 -36.57
C GLY A 517 18.56 -19.05 -36.19
N PHE A 518 17.25 -19.18 -35.98
CA PHE A 518 16.37 -18.10 -35.57
C PHE A 518 16.80 -17.47 -34.24
N VAL A 519 17.02 -18.27 -33.20
CA VAL A 519 17.44 -17.79 -31.87
C VAL A 519 18.82 -17.11 -31.92
N LEU A 520 19.75 -17.64 -32.71
CA LEU A 520 21.06 -17.02 -32.90
C LEU A 520 20.97 -15.71 -33.69
N THR A 521 20.09 -15.64 -34.70
CA THR A 521 19.84 -14.40 -35.44
C THR A 521 19.15 -13.36 -34.59
N GLU A 522 18.19 -13.73 -33.73
CA GLU A 522 17.49 -12.83 -32.83
C GLU A 522 18.42 -12.31 -31.73
N LYS A 523 19.22 -13.18 -31.10
CA LYS A 523 20.26 -12.75 -30.14
C LYS A 523 21.29 -11.83 -30.80
N ARG A 524 21.74 -12.15 -32.02
CA ARG A 524 22.64 -11.27 -32.77
C ARG A 524 21.96 -9.97 -33.17
N TRP A 525 20.69 -9.99 -33.55
CA TRP A 525 19.89 -8.82 -33.91
C TRP A 525 19.69 -7.90 -32.71
N ASN A 526 19.30 -8.43 -31.55
CA ASN A 526 19.15 -7.69 -30.29
C ASN A 526 20.50 -7.19 -29.76
N GLN A 527 21.59 -7.93 -29.94
CA GLN A 527 22.96 -7.43 -29.66
C GLN A 527 23.43 -6.38 -30.68
N CYS A 528 23.00 -6.46 -31.93
CA CYS A 528 23.30 -5.46 -32.95
C CYS A 528 22.51 -4.17 -32.69
N LEU A 529 21.22 -4.28 -32.35
CA LEU A 529 20.38 -3.16 -31.92
C LEU A 529 20.92 -2.52 -30.65
N SER A 530 21.29 -3.31 -29.63
CA SER A 530 21.87 -2.75 -28.42
C SER A 530 23.23 -2.10 -28.67
N ARG A 531 24.05 -2.60 -29.62
CA ARG A 531 25.30 -1.92 -30.06
C ARG A 531 25.08 -0.74 -31.00
N PHE A 532 23.98 -0.71 -31.73
CA PHE A 532 23.60 0.41 -32.61
C PHE A 532 23.04 1.58 -31.81
N TRP A 533 22.34 1.28 -30.70
CA TRP A 533 21.85 2.24 -29.71
C TRP A 533 22.88 2.57 -28.62
N MET A 534 23.81 1.66 -28.29
CA MET A 534 24.99 1.93 -27.44
C MET A 534 26.24 2.31 -28.25
N LYS A 535 26.10 3.27 -29.18
CA LYS A 535 27.23 4.12 -29.56
C LYS A 535 26.93 5.55 -29.12
N PRO A 536 27.68 6.12 -28.16
CA PRO A 536 27.52 7.50 -27.71
C PRO A 536 28.09 8.46 -28.76
N LYS A 537 27.41 8.57 -29.91
CA LYS A 537 27.67 9.60 -30.93
C LYS A 537 26.40 10.25 -31.49
N PHE A 538 25.21 9.86 -31.04
CA PHE A 538 23.97 10.56 -31.45
C PHE A 538 23.64 11.76 -30.53
N ILE A 539 24.09 11.75 -29.27
CA ILE A 539 23.92 12.89 -28.34
C ILE A 539 24.89 14.04 -28.68
N SER A 540 26.06 13.77 -29.27
CA SER A 540 27.03 14.83 -29.62
C SER A 540 26.71 15.58 -30.91
N THR A 541 25.77 15.11 -31.74
CA THR A 541 25.47 15.72 -33.04
C THR A 541 24.23 16.60 -33.00
N VAL A 542 23.31 16.37 -32.05
CA VAL A 542 22.17 17.25 -31.79
C VAL A 542 22.54 18.40 -30.85
N LEU A 543 23.49 18.20 -29.92
CA LEU A 543 23.99 19.28 -29.04
C LEU A 543 25.06 20.19 -29.67
N ASN A 544 25.66 19.82 -30.81
CA ASN A 544 26.63 20.65 -31.53
C ASN A 544 26.07 21.38 -32.77
N TYR A 545 24.82 21.14 -33.14
CA TYR A 545 24.18 21.92 -34.22
C TYR A 545 23.72 23.32 -33.74
N ASP A 546 23.54 23.51 -32.44
CA ASP A 546 23.12 24.80 -31.85
C ASP A 546 24.25 25.69 -31.33
N GLN A 547 25.47 25.18 -31.15
CA GLN A 547 26.62 26.01 -30.78
C GLN A 547 27.40 26.59 -31.97
N GLN A 548 27.29 26.01 -33.18
CA GLN A 548 27.98 26.54 -34.36
C GLN A 548 27.17 27.58 -35.15
N LYS A 549 25.91 27.85 -34.75
CA LYS A 549 25.04 28.89 -35.34
C LYS A 549 24.90 30.16 -34.50
N ARG A 550 25.58 30.24 -33.34
CA ARG A 550 25.63 31.43 -32.47
C ARG A 550 26.98 32.18 -32.48
N SER A 551 27.92 31.81 -33.36
CA SER A 551 29.21 32.48 -33.48
C SER A 551 29.55 32.85 -34.94
N SER A 552 28.66 33.58 -35.61
CA SER A 552 28.96 34.31 -36.84
C SER A 552 28.54 35.78 -36.67
N PRO A 553 29.48 36.73 -36.55
CA PRO A 553 29.16 38.14 -36.47
C PRO A 553 28.77 38.70 -37.85
N GLY A 554 27.62 39.38 -37.89
CA GLY A 554 27.12 40.39 -38.84
C GLY A 554 27.58 40.43 -40.31
N ALA A 555 26.60 40.57 -41.21
CA ALA A 555 26.66 41.52 -42.33
C ALA A 555 25.29 41.68 -43.02
N VAL A 556 24.79 42.92 -42.96
CA VAL A 556 23.76 43.61 -43.78
C VAL A 556 22.31 43.17 -43.62
#